data_AF-A0A7V9FFR8-F1
#
_entry.id   AF-A0A7V9FFR8-F1
#
_cell.length_a   1.000
_cell.length_b   1.000
_cell.length_c   1.000
_cell.angle_alpha   90.00
_cell.angle_beta   90.00
_cell.angle_gamma   90.00
#
_symmetry.space_group_name_H-M   'P 1'
#
loop_
_entity.id
_entity.type
_entity.pdbx_description
1 polymer ?
#
loop_
_entity_poly.entity_id
_entity_poly.type
_entity_poly.pdbx_seq_one_letter_code
_entity_poly.pdbx_strand_id
1 'polypeptide(L)'
;MTHTLAPPPVAAVGAGLVPVLIVADGERRRLEMPGPVGDRLLFCSRTDELRRRLESDPVAALVIETRDADGFPVPAAIRTWVERNPLVPVIVWTAGGEAALREILDLAAAGADVRLVLRRRDDLAMVLDRLLGLPALPHPGAVPVLLKGVVLTGPVSIQPDLTLAVYHAWSRPSVYAWADSLQVTRQALNARLGAAHCATASVVMDSFSAAEIAIRCARGIRLKHIAAAMGRLDDRSLRRRLGKLGCKPEELRDEADFRALIPRIVEMVGRRGTGVSSSAPSFHSRI
;
A
#
# COMPACT_ATOMS: atom_id res chain seq x y z
N MET A 1 -22.33 -12.88 -30.45
CA MET A 1 -22.07 -11.45 -30.14
C MET A 1 -21.26 -11.40 -28.86
N THR A 2 -19.95 -11.29 -28.99
CA THR A 2 -19.01 -11.22 -27.87
C THR A 2 -18.97 -9.78 -27.37
N HIS A 3 -19.60 -9.51 -26.24
CA HIS A 3 -19.47 -8.24 -25.54
C HIS A 3 -18.05 -8.16 -24.98
N THR A 4 -17.15 -7.50 -25.72
CA THR A 4 -15.88 -7.02 -25.18
C THR A 4 -16.22 -5.96 -24.14
N LEU A 5 -16.32 -6.37 -22.88
CA LEU A 5 -16.35 -5.45 -21.75
C LEU A 5 -15.09 -4.61 -21.83
N ALA A 6 -15.25 -3.33 -22.14
CA ALA A 6 -14.17 -2.36 -22.03
C ALA A 6 -13.60 -2.45 -20.61
N PRO A 7 -12.27 -2.47 -20.43
CA PRO A 7 -11.69 -2.43 -19.10
C PRO A 7 -12.24 -1.19 -18.37
N PRO A 8 -12.54 -1.29 -17.07
CA PRO A 8 -13.01 -0.14 -16.31
C PRO A 8 -12.02 1.01 -16.49
N PRO A 9 -12.48 2.27 -16.56
CA PRO A 9 -11.58 3.41 -16.65
C PRO A 9 -10.62 3.33 -15.46
N VAL A 10 -9.33 3.13 -15.75
CA VAL A 10 -8.27 3.40 -14.80
C VAL A 10 -8.51 4.84 -14.39
N ALA A 11 -8.80 5.09 -13.11
CA ALA A 11 -8.91 6.45 -12.60
C ALA A 11 -7.57 7.13 -12.91
N ALA A 12 -7.54 7.89 -14.00
CA ALA A 12 -6.41 8.71 -14.34
C ALA A 12 -6.25 9.65 -13.14
N VAL A 13 -5.07 9.60 -12.51
CA VAL A 13 -4.67 10.62 -11.55
C VAL A 13 -4.83 11.96 -12.29
N GLY A 14 -5.92 12.67 -11.98
CA GLY A 14 -6.46 13.71 -12.87
C GLY A 14 -5.56 14.94 -12.92
N ALA A 15 -5.87 15.89 -13.80
CA ALA A 15 -5.21 17.20 -13.89
C ALA A 15 -5.46 18.14 -12.68
N GLY A 16 -5.98 17.61 -11.57
CA GLY A 16 -6.36 18.38 -10.38
C GLY A 16 -5.16 18.88 -9.55
N LEU A 17 -5.47 19.67 -8.52
CA LEU A 17 -4.50 20.23 -7.60
C LEU A 17 -4.09 19.19 -6.55
N VAL A 18 -2.95 19.43 -5.90
CA VAL A 18 -2.40 18.55 -4.86
C VAL A 18 -2.25 19.38 -3.59
N PRO A 19 -3.25 19.39 -2.70
CA PRO A 19 -3.10 19.98 -1.37
C PRO A 19 -1.98 19.29 -0.60
N VAL A 20 -1.10 20.08 -0.01
CA VAL A 20 0.07 19.63 0.74
C VAL A 20 0.05 20.23 2.13
N LEU A 21 -0.19 19.42 3.15
CA LEU A 21 0.00 19.82 4.55
C LEU A 21 1.27 19.18 5.09
N ILE A 22 2.37 19.92 4.99
CA ILE A 22 3.69 19.57 5.52
C ILE A 22 4.16 20.72 6.40
N VAL A 23 4.43 20.43 7.66
CA VAL A 23 4.85 21.38 8.69
C VAL A 23 6.38 21.50 8.68
N ALA A 24 7.11 20.45 8.30
CA ALA A 24 8.56 20.53 8.27
C ALA A 24 9.06 21.49 7.17
N ASP A 25 9.51 22.67 7.58
CA ASP A 25 10.00 23.74 6.71
C ASP A 25 11.03 23.29 5.68
N GLY A 26 11.93 22.37 6.07
CA GLY A 26 12.96 21.85 5.18
C GLY A 26 12.40 21.08 3.99
N GLU A 27 11.42 20.19 4.20
CA GLU A 27 10.81 19.41 3.12
C GLU A 27 9.84 20.26 2.31
N ARG A 28 9.11 21.16 2.97
CA ARG A 28 8.26 22.15 2.31
C ARG A 28 9.04 22.97 1.28
N ARG A 29 10.18 23.55 1.68
CA ARG A 29 11.05 24.30 0.76
C ARG A 29 11.57 23.45 -0.40
N ARG A 30 11.88 22.16 -0.15
CA ARG A 30 12.32 21.24 -1.21
C ARG A 30 11.22 20.99 -2.25
N LEU A 31 9.96 20.87 -1.82
CA LEU A 31 8.82 20.70 -2.72
C LEU A 31 8.41 22.00 -3.43
N GLU A 32 8.67 23.16 -2.82
CA GLU A 32 8.46 24.48 -3.43
C GLU A 32 9.48 24.79 -4.54
N MET A 33 10.57 24.02 -4.66
CA MET A 33 11.52 24.19 -5.75
C MET A 33 10.86 23.91 -7.11
N PRO A 34 11.20 24.68 -8.17
CA PRO A 34 10.63 24.48 -9.49
C PRO A 34 10.82 23.05 -9.98
N GLY A 35 9.72 22.43 -10.36
CA GLY A 35 9.68 21.06 -10.85
C GLY A 35 8.37 20.79 -11.60
N PRO A 36 8.29 19.67 -12.33
CA PRO A 36 7.14 19.36 -13.19
C PRO A 36 5.80 19.26 -12.46
N VAL A 37 5.83 19.12 -11.13
CA VAL A 37 4.65 19.02 -10.26
C VAL A 37 4.39 20.31 -9.45
N GLY A 38 5.36 21.22 -9.35
CA GLY A 38 5.34 22.36 -8.43
C GLY A 38 4.10 23.25 -8.57
N ASP A 39 3.71 23.56 -9.81
CA ASP A 39 2.56 24.43 -10.12
C ASP A 39 1.20 23.86 -9.67
N ARG A 40 1.15 22.58 -9.32
CA ARG A 40 -0.06 21.88 -8.86
C ARG A 40 -0.13 21.78 -7.34
N LEU A 41 0.96 22.06 -6.62
CA LEU A 41 1.03 21.92 -5.17
C LEU A 41 0.37 23.11 -4.47
N LEU A 42 -0.58 22.84 -3.57
CA LEU A 42 -1.22 23.86 -2.74
C LEU A 42 -0.83 23.66 -1.28
N PHE A 43 0.15 24.42 -0.80
CA PHE A 43 0.64 24.30 0.57
C PHE A 43 -0.36 24.85 1.59
N CYS A 44 -0.71 24.01 2.56
CA CYS A 44 -1.55 24.32 3.70
C CYS A 44 -0.73 24.18 4.97
N SER A 45 -0.91 25.08 5.93
CA SER A 45 -0.17 25.01 7.21
C SER A 45 -1.01 24.43 8.35
N ARG A 46 -2.35 24.47 8.20
CA ARG A 46 -3.32 24.04 9.20
C ARG A 46 -4.42 23.18 8.60
N THR A 47 -5.03 22.37 9.44
CA THR A 47 -6.10 21.45 9.06
C THR A 47 -7.33 22.17 8.48
N ASP A 48 -7.72 23.34 9.00
CA ASP A 48 -8.88 24.09 8.49
C ASP A 48 -8.65 24.63 7.07
N GLU A 49 -7.42 25.06 6.78
CA GLU A 49 -7.04 25.50 5.43
C GLU A 49 -7.12 24.32 4.46
N LEU A 50 -6.57 23.17 4.87
CA LEU A 50 -6.65 21.95 4.08
C LEU A 50 -8.10 21.56 3.77
N ARG A 51 -8.98 21.56 4.77
CA ARG A 51 -10.39 21.23 4.58
C ARG A 51 -11.09 22.14 3.59
N ARG A 52 -10.86 23.46 3.66
CA ARG A 52 -11.42 24.41 2.69
C ARG A 52 -10.98 24.10 1.25
N ARG A 53 -9.71 23.71 1.06
CA ARG A 53 -9.20 23.29 -0.26
C ARG A 53 -9.85 22.00 -0.73
N LEU A 54 -9.95 21.00 0.14
CA LEU A 54 -10.58 19.71 -0.16
C LEU A 54 -12.07 19.83 -0.56
N GLU A 55 -12.77 20.87 -0.08
CA GLU A 55 -14.17 21.15 -0.41
C GLU A 55 -14.34 21.99 -1.68
N SER A 56 -13.34 22.83 -2.02
CA SER A 56 -13.46 23.82 -3.10
C SER A 56 -12.79 23.41 -4.41
N ASP A 57 -11.73 22.60 -4.33
CA ASP A 57 -10.84 22.33 -5.46
C ASP A 57 -10.94 20.86 -5.92
N PRO A 58 -10.82 20.57 -7.23
CA PRO A 58 -10.65 19.20 -7.70
C PRO A 58 -9.27 18.68 -7.30
N VAL A 59 -9.24 17.65 -6.45
CA VAL A 59 -8.00 17.10 -5.88
C VAL A 59 -7.53 15.87 -6.66
N ALA A 60 -6.28 15.92 -7.15
CA ALA A 60 -5.63 14.78 -7.82
C ALA A 60 -4.93 13.83 -6.84
N ALA A 61 -4.38 14.38 -5.75
CA ALA A 61 -3.73 13.67 -4.67
C ALA A 61 -3.70 14.56 -3.43
N LEU A 62 -3.56 13.96 -2.25
CA LEU A 62 -3.40 14.68 -0.99
C LEU A 62 -2.06 14.29 -0.36
N VAL A 63 -1.26 15.26 0.08
CA VAL A 63 -0.02 15.02 0.83
C VAL A 63 -0.18 15.56 2.25
N ILE A 64 0.04 14.73 3.26
CA ILE A 64 -0.14 15.12 4.66
C ILE A 64 0.99 14.60 5.55
N GLU A 65 1.33 15.38 6.57
CA GLU A 65 1.85 14.86 7.83
C GLU A 65 0.71 14.34 8.71
N THR A 66 1.03 13.54 9.72
CA THR A 66 0.05 13.07 10.71
C THR A 66 -0.42 14.20 11.65
N ARG A 67 0.33 15.29 11.73
CA ARG A 67 0.07 16.44 12.59
C ARG A 67 0.20 17.74 11.81
N ASP A 68 -0.64 18.73 12.13
CA ASP A 68 -0.46 20.08 11.61
C ASP A 68 0.43 20.95 12.50
N ALA A 69 0.59 22.23 12.15
CA ALA A 69 1.47 23.16 12.84
C ALA A 69 1.11 23.36 14.32
N ASP A 70 -0.15 23.15 14.69
CA ASP A 70 -0.64 23.28 16.07
C ASP A 70 -0.69 21.91 16.79
N GLY A 71 -0.27 20.83 16.12
CA GLY A 71 -0.24 19.47 16.67
C GLY A 71 -1.57 18.72 16.57
N PHE A 72 -2.54 19.19 15.77
CA PHE A 72 -3.80 18.49 15.58
C PHE A 72 -3.66 17.29 14.63
N PRO A 73 -4.38 16.18 14.87
CA PRO A 73 -4.33 14.99 14.03
C PRO A 73 -5.02 15.21 12.68
N VAL A 74 -4.23 15.35 11.62
CA VAL A 74 -4.73 15.57 10.25
C VAL A 74 -5.56 14.38 9.74
N PRO A 75 -5.14 13.10 9.92
CA PRO A 75 -5.91 11.94 9.47
C PRO A 75 -7.35 11.91 9.99
N ALA A 76 -7.56 12.26 11.26
CA ALA A 76 -8.89 12.32 11.86
C ALA A 76 -9.77 13.40 11.21
N ALA A 77 -9.19 14.56 10.88
CA ALA A 77 -9.92 15.69 10.34
C ALA A 77 -10.32 15.54 8.86
N ILE A 78 -9.57 14.75 8.08
CA ILE A 78 -9.87 14.48 6.67
C ILE A 78 -10.70 13.21 6.44
N ARG A 79 -10.97 12.43 7.50
CA ARG A 79 -11.59 11.10 7.41
C ARG A 79 -12.88 11.09 6.60
N THR A 80 -13.83 11.96 6.93
CA THR A 80 -15.12 12.04 6.23
C THR A 80 -14.97 12.43 4.76
N TRP A 81 -13.97 13.26 4.43
CA TRP A 81 -13.69 13.62 3.04
C TRP A 81 -13.12 12.43 2.27
N VAL A 82 -12.20 11.67 2.88
CA VAL A 82 -11.61 10.45 2.31
C VAL A 82 -12.68 9.39 2.03
N GLU A 83 -13.62 9.19 2.96
CA GLU A 83 -14.73 8.23 2.80
C GLU A 83 -15.58 8.54 1.55
N ARG A 84 -15.72 9.83 1.21
CA ARG A 84 -16.45 10.30 0.02
C ARG A 84 -15.60 10.33 -1.25
N ASN A 85 -14.27 10.33 -1.12
CA ASN A 85 -13.31 10.44 -2.22
C ASN A 85 -12.28 9.29 -2.19
N PRO A 86 -12.69 8.00 -2.18
CA PRO A 86 -11.79 6.87 -1.95
C PRO A 86 -10.78 6.64 -3.09
N LEU A 87 -11.01 7.25 -4.26
CA LEU A 87 -10.12 7.16 -5.41
C LEU A 87 -8.97 8.18 -5.38
N VAL A 88 -9.05 9.18 -4.49
CA VAL A 88 -7.97 10.16 -4.37
C VAL A 88 -6.87 9.60 -3.47
N PRO A 89 -5.64 9.43 -3.97
CA PRO A 89 -4.54 8.90 -3.17
C PRO A 89 -4.14 9.88 -2.07
N VAL A 90 -3.95 9.34 -0.86
CA VAL A 90 -3.47 10.08 0.31
C VAL A 90 -2.04 9.65 0.60
N ILE A 91 -1.08 10.54 0.36
CA ILE A 91 0.34 10.35 0.66
C ILE A 91 0.60 10.86 2.08
N VAL A 92 0.98 9.95 2.97
CA VAL A 92 1.35 10.27 4.35
C VAL A 92 2.87 10.31 4.47
N TRP A 93 3.40 11.50 4.74
CA TRP A 93 4.82 11.74 4.98
C TRP A 93 5.13 11.73 6.48
N THR A 94 5.78 10.67 6.96
CA THR A 94 5.97 10.42 8.39
C THR A 94 7.31 9.79 8.71
N ALA A 95 7.77 9.94 9.96
CA ALA A 95 8.94 9.21 10.47
C ALA A 95 8.67 7.71 10.71
N GLY A 96 7.43 7.24 10.58
CA GLY A 96 7.06 5.83 10.74
C GLY A 96 6.88 5.37 12.19
N GLY A 97 6.62 6.31 13.11
CA GLY A 97 6.31 5.98 14.50
C GLY A 97 4.99 5.23 14.65
N GLU A 98 4.83 4.48 15.74
CA GLU A 98 3.67 3.63 16.00
C GLU A 98 2.34 4.38 15.92
N ALA A 99 2.25 5.57 16.53
CA ALA A 99 1.05 6.41 16.48
C ALA A 99 0.69 6.84 15.05
N ALA A 100 1.69 7.21 14.25
CA ALA A 100 1.48 7.57 12.84
C ALA A 100 0.97 6.36 12.01
N LEU A 101 1.51 5.17 12.27
CA LEU A 101 1.09 3.95 11.59
C LEU A 101 -0.34 3.54 11.95
N ARG A 102 -0.78 3.77 13.20
CA ARG A 102 -2.19 3.58 13.60
C ARG A 102 -3.11 4.53 12.84
N GLU A 103 -2.74 5.80 12.70
CA GLU A 103 -3.57 6.75 11.96
C GLU A 103 -3.64 6.45 10.45
N ILE A 104 -2.57 5.90 9.89
CA ILE A 104 -2.57 5.36 8.53
C ILE A 104 -3.59 4.21 8.40
N LEU A 105 -3.64 3.33 9.40
CA LEU A 105 -4.63 2.25 9.45
C LEU A 105 -6.05 2.78 9.59
N ASP A 106 -6.27 3.86 10.35
CA ASP A 106 -7.58 4.52 10.45
C ASP A 106 -8.03 5.09 9.10
N LEU A 107 -7.13 5.72 8.34
CA LEU A 107 -7.43 6.19 6.97
C LEU A 107 -7.71 5.04 6.02
N ALA A 108 -6.93 3.95 6.10
CA ALA A 108 -7.15 2.77 5.30
C ALA A 108 -8.50 2.12 5.63
N ALA A 109 -8.88 2.05 6.90
CA ALA A 109 -10.19 1.58 7.34
C ALA A 109 -11.34 2.46 6.80
N ALA A 110 -11.12 3.77 6.73
CA ALA A 110 -12.03 4.74 6.14
C ALA A 110 -12.11 4.70 4.60
N GLY A 111 -11.28 3.87 3.96
CA GLY A 111 -11.39 3.60 2.53
C GLY A 111 -10.28 4.19 1.66
N ALA A 112 -9.39 5.02 2.20
CA ALA A 112 -8.32 5.69 1.45
C ALA A 112 -7.39 4.72 0.69
N ASP A 113 -6.93 5.14 -0.49
CA ASP A 113 -5.64 4.70 -1.06
C ASP A 113 -4.49 5.40 -0.33
N VAL A 114 -4.08 4.85 0.81
CA VAL A 114 -2.98 5.42 1.61
C VAL A 114 -1.62 4.99 1.07
N ARG A 115 -0.76 5.97 0.81
CA ARG A 115 0.64 5.78 0.39
C ARG A 115 1.55 6.30 1.49
N LEU A 116 2.49 5.48 1.92
CA LEU A 116 3.44 5.85 2.95
C LEU A 116 4.75 6.34 2.33
N VAL A 117 5.26 7.48 2.81
CA VAL A 117 6.59 8.00 2.50
C VAL A 117 7.33 8.21 3.81
N LEU A 118 8.38 7.42 4.04
CA LEU A 118 9.17 7.46 5.26
C LEU A 118 10.24 8.54 5.18
N ARG A 119 10.24 9.45 6.16
CA ARG A 119 11.25 10.51 6.30
C ARG A 119 12.66 9.92 6.27
N ARG A 120 13.56 10.61 5.55
CA ARG A 120 14.98 10.25 5.39
C ARG A 120 15.25 8.93 4.68
N ARG A 121 14.22 8.21 4.22
CA ARG A 121 14.36 6.97 3.46
C ARG A 121 13.82 7.09 2.05
N ASP A 122 12.63 7.68 1.94
CA ASP A 122 11.94 7.87 0.68
C ASP A 122 12.07 9.32 0.22
N ASP A 123 12.08 9.51 -1.10
CA ASP A 123 12.05 10.83 -1.73
C ASP A 123 10.60 11.17 -2.10
N LEU A 124 10.03 12.14 -1.40
CA LEU A 124 8.63 12.54 -1.58
C LEU A 124 8.38 13.15 -2.96
N ALA A 125 9.31 13.94 -3.49
CA ALA A 125 9.19 14.53 -4.82
C ALA A 125 9.16 13.44 -5.89
N MET A 126 10.06 12.45 -5.79
CA MET A 126 10.06 11.30 -6.70
C MET A 126 8.76 10.48 -6.61
N VAL A 127 8.18 10.33 -5.41
CA VAL A 127 6.89 9.64 -5.24
C VAL A 127 5.75 10.43 -5.91
N LEU A 128 5.73 11.75 -5.76
CA LEU A 128 4.77 12.63 -6.41
C LEU A 128 4.92 12.59 -7.94
N ASP A 129 6.13 12.69 -8.46
CA ASP A 129 6.41 12.62 -9.90
C ASP A 129 5.92 11.29 -10.48
N ARG A 130 6.13 10.16 -9.79
CA ARG A 130 5.64 8.85 -10.24
C ARG A 130 4.12 8.71 -10.15
N LEU A 131 3.51 9.33 -9.14
CA LEU A 131 2.06 9.31 -8.98
C LEU A 131 1.37 10.15 -10.05
N LEU A 132 1.92 11.32 -10.37
CA LEU A 132 1.31 12.30 -11.25
C LEU A 132 1.78 12.18 -12.71
N GLY A 133 2.90 11.49 -12.95
CA GLY A 133 3.44 11.23 -14.29
C GLY A 133 2.85 10.00 -14.99
N LEU A 134 2.91 10.00 -16.33
CA LEU A 134 2.53 8.88 -17.21
C LEU A 134 3.79 8.23 -17.82
N PRO A 135 3.84 6.90 -18.07
CA PRO A 135 2.96 5.83 -17.64
C PRO A 135 3.62 5.02 -16.50
N ALA A 136 3.23 5.28 -15.26
CA ALA A 136 3.56 4.38 -14.14
C ALA A 136 2.74 3.08 -14.24
N LEU A 137 3.22 2.00 -13.60
CA LEU A 137 2.42 0.79 -13.41
C LEU A 137 1.06 1.15 -12.77
N PRO A 138 -0.05 0.48 -13.15
CA PRO A 138 -1.38 0.84 -12.66
C PRO A 138 -1.43 0.75 -11.13
N HIS A 139 -1.70 1.89 -10.51
CA HIS A 139 -1.98 2.06 -9.09
C HIS A 139 -3.50 2.02 -8.84
N PRO A 140 -3.95 1.60 -7.63
CA PRO A 140 -3.17 1.27 -6.42
C PRO A 140 -2.60 -0.15 -6.36
N GLY A 141 -1.52 -0.42 -5.62
CA GLY A 141 -0.96 -1.79 -5.46
C GLY A 141 -1.85 -2.73 -4.63
N ALA A 142 -1.27 -3.79 -4.05
CA ALA A 142 -2.00 -4.68 -3.14
C ALA A 142 -2.16 -4.03 -1.76
N VAL A 143 -1.36 -3.01 -1.46
CA VAL A 143 -1.38 -2.25 -0.19
C VAL A 143 -2.78 -2.01 0.37
N PRO A 144 -3.74 -1.33 -0.30
CA PRO A 144 -5.02 -1.01 0.34
C PRO A 144 -5.81 -2.26 0.72
N VAL A 145 -5.72 -3.31 -0.09
CA VAL A 145 -6.41 -4.59 0.15
C VAL A 145 -5.72 -5.37 1.27
N LEU A 146 -4.39 -5.36 1.35
CA LEU A 146 -3.63 -6.00 2.42
C LEU A 146 -3.82 -5.30 3.76
N LEU A 147 -3.84 -3.97 3.79
CA LEU A 147 -4.11 -3.21 5.02
C LEU A 147 -5.50 -3.58 5.58
N LYS A 148 -6.53 -3.55 4.72
CA LYS A 148 -7.90 -3.87 5.12
C LYS A 148 -8.12 -5.35 5.46
N GLY A 149 -7.64 -6.24 4.60
CA GLY A 149 -7.95 -7.67 4.66
C GLY A 149 -7.05 -8.49 5.57
N VAL A 150 -5.81 -8.02 5.81
CA VAL A 150 -4.80 -8.79 6.56
C VAL A 150 -4.28 -8.04 7.79
N VAL A 151 -3.94 -6.76 7.66
CA VAL A 151 -3.37 -6.02 8.79
C VAL A 151 -4.44 -5.70 9.82
N LEU A 152 -5.54 -5.07 9.42
CA LEU A 152 -6.63 -4.68 10.34
C LEU A 152 -7.33 -5.89 10.98
N THR A 153 -7.27 -7.07 10.37
CA THR A 153 -7.84 -8.31 10.90
C THR A 153 -6.86 -9.08 11.81
N GLY A 154 -5.58 -8.69 11.82
CA GLY A 154 -4.53 -9.28 12.64
C GLY A 154 -4.44 -8.69 14.05
N PRO A 155 -3.56 -9.25 14.92
CA PRO A 155 -3.39 -8.79 16.30
C PRO A 155 -2.96 -7.32 16.38
N VAL A 156 -3.70 -6.51 17.14
CA VAL A 156 -3.47 -5.05 17.28
C VAL A 156 -2.04 -4.70 17.67
N SER A 157 -1.39 -5.53 18.50
CA SER A 157 -0.03 -5.33 18.99
C SER A 157 1.05 -5.39 17.90
N ILE A 158 0.76 -5.97 16.73
CA ILE A 158 1.72 -6.11 15.62
C ILE A 158 1.25 -5.42 14.34
N GLN A 159 0.06 -4.79 14.35
CA GLN A 159 -0.47 -4.09 13.18
C GLN A 159 0.48 -3.02 12.63
N PRO A 160 1.14 -2.17 13.45
CA PRO A 160 2.12 -1.19 12.95
C PRO A 160 3.27 -1.86 12.18
N ASP A 161 3.84 -2.94 12.73
CA ASP A 161 4.92 -3.70 12.11
C ASP A 161 4.46 -4.32 10.77
N LEU A 162 3.24 -4.88 10.73
CA LEU A 162 2.66 -5.44 9.51
C LEU A 162 2.32 -4.36 8.47
N THR A 163 1.87 -3.17 8.87
CA THR A 163 1.68 -2.01 7.98
C THR A 163 2.97 -1.70 7.24
N LEU A 164 4.09 -1.58 7.96
CA LEU A 164 5.40 -1.36 7.33
C LEU A 164 5.80 -2.52 6.41
N ALA A 165 5.53 -3.76 6.79
CA ALA A 165 5.82 -4.91 5.95
C ALA A 165 5.08 -4.85 4.59
N VAL A 166 3.82 -4.43 4.60
CA VAL A 166 3.01 -4.24 3.38
C VAL A 166 3.67 -3.20 2.46
N TYR A 167 4.09 -2.05 3.00
CA TYR A 167 4.77 -1.02 2.20
C TYR A 167 6.17 -1.44 1.71
N HIS A 168 6.88 -2.29 2.47
CA HIS A 168 8.16 -2.84 2.04
C HIS A 168 8.05 -4.04 1.09
N ALA A 169 6.84 -4.57 0.83
CA ALA A 169 6.64 -5.71 -0.06
C ALA A 169 6.89 -5.37 -1.55
N TRP A 170 6.94 -4.08 -1.89
CA TRP A 170 7.18 -3.55 -3.23
C TRP A 170 8.18 -2.38 -3.19
N SER A 171 9.05 -2.18 -4.18
CA SER A 171 9.37 -3.07 -5.30
C SER A 171 10.56 -3.99 -5.01
N ARG A 172 11.34 -3.71 -3.97
CA ARG A 172 12.51 -4.49 -3.53
C ARG A 172 12.26 -5.09 -2.14
N PRO A 173 11.46 -6.18 -2.04
CA PRO A 173 11.09 -6.77 -0.77
C PRO A 173 12.31 -7.24 0.03
N SER A 174 12.43 -6.74 1.26
CA SER A 174 13.56 -7.03 2.14
C SER A 174 13.12 -7.04 3.61
N VAL A 175 13.37 -8.17 4.27
CA VAL A 175 13.19 -8.29 5.73
C VAL A 175 14.15 -7.36 6.48
N TYR A 176 15.35 -7.13 5.93
CA TYR A 176 16.32 -6.20 6.54
C TYR A 176 15.83 -4.77 6.46
N ALA A 177 15.30 -4.33 5.31
CA ALA A 177 14.75 -2.98 5.18
C ALA A 177 13.54 -2.77 6.10
N TRP A 178 12.68 -3.79 6.22
CA TRP A 178 11.56 -3.75 7.16
C TRP A 178 12.01 -3.67 8.62
N ALA A 179 12.96 -4.51 9.04
CA ALA A 179 13.49 -4.48 10.41
C ALA A 179 14.22 -3.17 10.72
N ASP A 180 15.02 -2.67 9.77
CA ASP A 180 15.66 -1.35 9.84
C ASP A 180 14.63 -0.23 9.99
N SER A 181 13.49 -0.32 9.28
CA SER A 181 12.39 0.64 9.41
C SER A 181 11.78 0.71 10.80
N LEU A 182 11.76 -0.42 11.48
CA LEU A 182 11.34 -0.54 12.87
C LEU A 182 12.47 -0.25 13.88
N GLN A 183 13.69 0.04 13.41
CA GLN A 183 14.90 0.19 14.22
C GLN A 183 15.18 -1.02 15.13
N VAL A 184 14.95 -2.22 14.60
CA VAL A 184 15.18 -3.48 15.32
C VAL A 184 16.02 -4.45 14.50
N THR A 185 16.61 -5.43 15.17
CA THR A 185 17.25 -6.55 14.49
C THR A 185 16.19 -7.50 13.92
N ARG A 186 16.57 -8.28 12.89
CA ARG A 186 15.72 -9.35 12.33
C ARG A 186 15.29 -10.36 13.41
N GLN A 187 16.14 -10.64 14.38
CA GLN A 187 15.82 -11.55 15.49
C GLN A 187 14.73 -10.97 16.38
N ALA A 188 14.85 -9.69 16.77
CA ALA A 188 13.84 -9.00 17.57
C ALA A 188 12.50 -8.90 16.83
N LEU A 189 12.53 -8.62 15.51
CA LEU A 189 11.31 -8.62 14.69
C LEU A 189 10.62 -10.00 14.69
N ASN A 190 11.36 -11.09 14.50
CA ASN A 190 10.80 -12.44 14.58
C ASN A 190 10.28 -12.79 15.98
N ALA A 191 10.92 -12.28 17.04
CA ALA A 191 10.43 -12.47 18.41
C ALA A 191 9.09 -11.76 18.62
N ARG A 192 8.93 -10.51 18.15
CA ARG A 192 7.67 -9.75 18.19
C ARG A 192 6.56 -10.45 17.40
N LEU A 193 6.85 -10.86 16.16
CA LEU A 193 5.92 -11.64 15.34
C LEU A 193 5.53 -12.95 16.04
N GLY A 194 6.49 -13.64 16.65
CA GLY A 194 6.24 -14.88 17.38
C GLY A 194 5.35 -14.70 18.61
N ALA A 195 5.55 -13.62 19.37
CA ALA A 195 4.70 -13.26 20.51
C ALA A 195 3.26 -12.94 20.08
N ALA A 196 3.08 -12.39 18.88
CA ALA A 196 1.77 -12.16 18.28
C ALA A 196 1.19 -13.38 17.53
N HIS A 197 1.82 -14.56 17.65
CA HIS A 197 1.45 -15.77 16.91
C HIS A 197 1.41 -15.58 15.38
N CYS A 198 2.25 -14.71 14.84
CA CYS A 198 2.46 -14.54 13.41
C CYS A 198 3.61 -15.41 12.88
N ALA A 199 3.58 -15.67 11.59
CA ALA A 199 4.65 -16.32 10.86
C ALA A 199 5.95 -15.50 10.91
N THR A 200 7.06 -16.11 10.52
CA THR A 200 8.35 -15.40 10.49
C THR A 200 8.33 -14.24 9.51
N ALA A 201 9.20 -13.25 9.72
CA ALA A 201 9.29 -12.08 8.87
C ALA A 201 9.52 -12.42 7.38
N SER A 202 10.24 -13.51 7.09
CA SER A 202 10.45 -13.98 5.72
C SER A 202 9.17 -14.48 5.06
N VAL A 203 8.30 -15.17 5.81
CA VAL A 203 7.03 -15.69 5.29
C VAL A 203 6.06 -14.54 5.06
N VAL A 204 5.97 -13.60 6.00
CA VAL A 204 5.14 -12.39 5.87
C VAL A 204 5.56 -11.59 4.63
N MET A 205 6.85 -11.27 4.50
CA MET A 205 7.37 -10.49 3.37
C MET A 205 7.17 -11.20 2.02
N ASP A 206 7.38 -12.52 1.96
CA ASP A 206 7.13 -13.28 0.74
C ASP A 206 5.64 -13.31 0.37
N SER A 207 4.74 -13.40 1.36
CA SER A 207 3.29 -13.43 1.15
C SER A 207 2.77 -12.09 0.62
N PHE A 208 3.17 -10.98 1.25
CA PHE A 208 2.81 -9.64 0.79
C PHE A 208 3.43 -9.32 -0.57
N SER A 209 4.68 -9.72 -0.81
CA SER A 209 5.30 -9.57 -2.12
C SER A 209 4.58 -10.38 -3.20
N ALA A 210 4.12 -11.60 -2.89
CA ALA A 210 3.32 -12.39 -3.81
C ALA A 210 1.95 -11.74 -4.09
N ALA A 211 1.34 -11.12 -3.09
CA ALA A 211 0.09 -10.37 -3.27
C ALA A 211 0.28 -9.14 -4.19
N GLU A 212 1.38 -8.41 -4.05
CA GLU A 212 1.74 -7.29 -4.95
C GLU A 212 1.94 -7.76 -6.40
N ILE A 213 2.50 -8.96 -6.61
CA ILE A 213 2.59 -9.55 -7.95
C ILE A 213 1.19 -9.92 -8.45
N ALA A 214 0.37 -10.57 -7.61
CA ALA A 214 -0.94 -11.09 -7.98
C ALA A 214 -1.89 -9.98 -8.44
N ILE A 215 -2.03 -8.88 -7.68
CA ILE A 215 -2.90 -7.76 -8.07
C ILE A 215 -2.48 -7.12 -9.41
N ARG A 216 -1.17 -7.09 -9.72
CA ARG A 216 -0.68 -6.54 -10.99
C ARG A 216 -0.98 -7.48 -12.15
N CYS A 217 -0.84 -8.79 -11.95
CA CYS A 217 -1.28 -9.78 -12.93
C CYS A 217 -2.80 -9.70 -13.19
N ALA A 218 -3.60 -9.60 -12.12
CA ALA A 218 -5.05 -9.38 -12.18
C ALA A 218 -5.45 -8.11 -12.96
N ARG A 219 -4.55 -7.13 -13.08
CA ARG A 219 -4.74 -5.92 -13.90
C ARG A 219 -4.11 -6.00 -15.28
N GLY A 220 -3.80 -7.20 -15.75
CA GLY A 220 -3.23 -7.44 -17.08
C GLY A 220 -1.76 -7.07 -17.24
N ILE A 221 -1.04 -6.79 -16.15
CA ILE A 221 0.39 -6.48 -16.23
C ILE A 221 1.20 -7.77 -16.40
N ARG A 222 2.00 -7.81 -17.46
CA ARG A 222 2.87 -8.95 -17.78
C ARG A 222 3.97 -9.10 -16.73
N LEU A 223 4.29 -10.35 -16.38
CA LEU A 223 5.33 -10.68 -15.40
C LEU A 223 6.66 -9.99 -15.69
N LYS A 224 7.11 -9.94 -16.95
CA LYS A 224 8.34 -9.25 -17.34
C LYS A 224 8.42 -7.78 -16.88
N HIS A 225 7.30 -7.05 -16.92
CA HIS A 225 7.26 -5.66 -16.48
C HIS A 225 7.26 -5.57 -14.95
N ILE A 226 6.60 -6.52 -14.27
CA ILE A 226 6.63 -6.63 -12.82
C ILE A 226 8.06 -6.96 -12.36
N ALA A 227 8.74 -7.91 -13.01
CA ALA A 227 10.10 -8.31 -12.71
C ALA A 227 11.06 -7.13 -12.84
N ALA A 228 11.00 -6.41 -13.96
CA ALA A 228 11.80 -5.21 -14.19
C ALA A 228 11.57 -4.16 -13.09
N ALA A 229 10.31 -3.87 -12.74
CA ALA A 229 10.01 -2.90 -11.70
C ALA A 229 10.47 -3.34 -10.30
N MET A 230 10.48 -4.65 -10.03
CA MET A 230 11.06 -5.23 -8.81
C MET A 230 12.58 -5.34 -8.82
N GLY A 231 13.25 -4.94 -9.91
CA GLY A 231 14.70 -5.14 -10.09
C GLY A 231 15.12 -6.61 -10.17
N ARG A 232 14.23 -7.48 -10.66
CA ARG A 232 14.47 -8.91 -10.88
C ARG A 232 14.63 -9.20 -12.36
N LEU A 233 15.44 -10.22 -12.66
CA LEU A 233 15.78 -10.60 -14.03
C LEU A 233 14.91 -11.75 -14.60
N ASP A 234 14.06 -12.39 -13.78
CA ASP A 234 13.40 -13.64 -14.20
C ASP A 234 11.95 -13.81 -13.70
N ASP A 235 11.05 -14.03 -14.66
CA ASP A 235 9.63 -14.35 -14.50
C ASP A 235 9.40 -15.66 -13.73
N ARG A 236 10.29 -16.66 -13.85
CA ARG A 236 10.19 -17.93 -13.12
C ARG A 236 10.24 -17.70 -11.61
N SER A 237 11.05 -16.75 -11.15
CA SER A 237 11.07 -16.38 -9.72
C SER A 237 9.75 -15.78 -9.26
N LEU A 238 9.04 -15.02 -10.10
CA LEU A 238 7.74 -14.45 -9.77
C LEU A 238 6.66 -15.54 -9.77
N ARG A 239 6.64 -16.41 -10.78
CA ARG A 239 5.75 -17.59 -10.84
C ARG A 239 5.90 -18.47 -9.60
N ARG A 240 7.14 -18.72 -9.15
CA ARG A 240 7.40 -19.48 -7.92
C ARG A 240 6.82 -18.80 -6.68
N ARG A 241 6.85 -17.46 -6.60
CA ARG A 241 6.24 -16.72 -5.48
C ARG A 241 4.71 -16.83 -5.50
N LEU A 242 4.08 -16.64 -6.66
CA LEU A 242 2.63 -16.84 -6.83
C LEU A 242 2.21 -18.28 -6.50
N GLY A 243 3.02 -19.27 -6.88
CA GLY A 243 2.78 -20.67 -6.53
C GLY A 243 2.70 -20.92 -5.02
N LYS A 244 3.34 -20.12 -4.17
CA LYS A 244 3.19 -20.21 -2.70
C LYS A 244 1.78 -19.78 -2.25
N LEU A 245 1.19 -18.78 -2.91
CA LEU A 245 -0.22 -18.41 -2.75
C LEU A 245 -1.18 -19.41 -3.43
N GLY A 246 -0.64 -20.44 -4.11
CA GLY A 246 -1.43 -21.46 -4.77
C GLY A 246 -2.16 -20.97 -6.03
N CYS A 247 -1.68 -19.89 -6.64
CA CYS A 247 -2.24 -19.35 -7.86
C CYS A 247 -1.20 -19.30 -8.99
N LYS A 248 -1.67 -19.34 -10.21
CA LYS A 248 -0.88 -19.08 -11.42
C LYS A 248 -1.24 -17.70 -11.98
N PRO A 249 -0.29 -17.01 -12.66
CA PRO A 249 -0.58 -15.73 -13.31
C PRO A 249 -1.80 -15.78 -14.24
N GLU A 250 -1.97 -16.89 -14.95
CA GLU A 250 -3.03 -17.07 -15.94
C GLU A 250 -4.43 -17.22 -15.32
N GLU A 251 -4.51 -17.49 -14.01
CA GLU A 251 -5.76 -17.62 -13.25
C GLU A 251 -6.27 -16.27 -12.71
N LEU A 252 -5.45 -15.21 -12.79
CA LEU A 252 -5.75 -13.87 -12.26
C LEU A 252 -6.27 -12.97 -13.39
N ARG A 253 -7.59 -12.95 -13.60
CA ARG A 253 -8.23 -12.20 -14.69
C ARG A 253 -8.68 -10.81 -14.28
N ASP A 254 -9.03 -10.64 -13.00
CA ASP A 254 -9.48 -9.37 -12.45
C ASP A 254 -9.16 -9.23 -10.95
N GLU A 255 -9.53 -8.09 -10.36
CA GLU A 255 -9.30 -7.84 -8.92
C GLU A 255 -10.09 -8.77 -8.01
N ALA A 256 -11.22 -9.36 -8.45
CA ALA A 256 -11.99 -10.29 -7.64
C ALA A 256 -11.21 -11.59 -7.44
N ASP A 257 -10.55 -12.09 -8.50
CA ASP A 257 -9.64 -13.24 -8.41
C ASP A 257 -8.51 -12.99 -7.39
N PHE A 258 -7.94 -11.78 -7.38
CA PHE A 258 -6.96 -11.39 -6.37
C PHE A 258 -7.56 -11.35 -4.96
N ARG A 259 -8.73 -10.73 -4.77
CA ARG A 259 -9.39 -10.64 -3.45
C ARG A 259 -9.71 -12.02 -2.87
N ALA A 260 -9.99 -13.01 -3.72
CA ALA A 260 -10.20 -14.39 -3.28
C ALA A 260 -8.94 -15.03 -2.65
N LEU A 261 -7.74 -14.47 -2.87
CA LEU A 261 -6.49 -14.94 -2.24
C LEU A 261 -6.29 -14.42 -0.81
N ILE A 262 -7.05 -13.40 -0.37
CA ILE A 262 -6.84 -12.75 0.93
C ILE A 262 -6.96 -13.72 2.11
N PRO A 263 -7.97 -14.61 2.21
CA PRO A 263 -8.05 -15.58 3.31
C PRO A 263 -6.81 -16.47 3.43
N ARG A 264 -6.22 -16.85 2.30
CA ARG A 264 -4.98 -17.64 2.28
C ARG A 264 -3.76 -16.84 2.71
N ILE A 265 -3.70 -15.55 2.36
CA ILE A 265 -2.64 -14.66 2.84
C ILE A 265 -2.75 -14.48 4.35
N VAL A 266 -3.96 -14.30 4.89
CA VAL A 266 -4.21 -14.26 6.33
C VAL A 266 -3.72 -15.55 7.00
N GLU A 267 -4.04 -16.72 6.45
CA GLU A 267 -3.58 -18.00 6.96
C GLU A 267 -2.05 -18.14 6.94
N MET A 268 -1.38 -17.67 5.89
CA MET A 268 0.08 -17.72 5.79
C MET A 268 0.78 -16.75 6.75
N VAL A 269 0.15 -15.60 7.04
CA VAL A 269 0.68 -14.59 7.97
C VAL A 269 0.41 -14.99 9.43
N GLY A 270 -0.73 -15.61 9.72
CA GLY A 270 -0.98 -16.26 11.01
C GLY A 270 -0.11 -17.52 11.18
N ARG A 271 0.29 -17.85 12.42
CA ARG A 271 0.79 -19.22 12.67
C ARG A 271 -0.38 -20.17 12.62
N ARG A 272 -0.30 -21.21 11.77
CA ARG A 272 -1.07 -22.43 11.99
C ARG A 272 -0.68 -23.01 13.36
N GLY A 273 -1.52 -22.78 14.36
CA GLY A 273 -1.50 -23.51 15.62
C GLY A 273 -2.38 -24.76 15.50
N THR A 274 -1.76 -25.93 15.64
CA THR A 274 -2.34 -27.27 15.86
C THR A 274 -3.13 -27.92 14.71
N GLY A 275 -2.74 -29.16 14.41
CA GLY A 275 -3.26 -29.93 13.30
C GLY A 275 -4.76 -30.18 13.38
N VAL A 276 -5.46 -29.75 12.34
CA VAL A 276 -6.57 -30.51 11.78
C VAL A 276 -6.27 -30.63 10.30
N SER A 277 -5.92 -31.84 9.88
CA SER A 277 -6.00 -32.23 8.48
C SER A 277 -7.46 -32.10 8.08
N SER A 278 -7.79 -31.20 7.15
CA SER A 278 -9.03 -31.30 6.39
C SER A 278 -8.83 -30.70 5.00
N SER A 279 -8.50 -31.60 4.08
CA SER A 279 -8.87 -31.63 2.66
C SER A 279 -9.19 -30.32 1.95
N ALA A 280 -8.33 -29.95 1.01
CA ALA A 280 -8.68 -29.06 -0.09
C ALA A 280 -9.86 -29.66 -0.91
N PRO A 281 -10.85 -28.87 -1.34
CA PRO A 281 -11.85 -29.33 -2.29
C PRO A 281 -11.20 -29.49 -3.67
N SER A 282 -11.08 -30.75 -4.11
CA SER A 282 -10.76 -31.11 -5.48
C SER A 282 -11.92 -30.70 -6.39
N PHE A 283 -11.71 -29.68 -7.22
CA PHE A 283 -12.59 -29.41 -8.35
C PHE A 283 -12.38 -30.49 -9.42
N HIS A 284 -13.20 -31.54 -9.37
CA HIS A 284 -13.45 -32.39 -10.53
C HIS A 284 -14.68 -31.86 -11.26
N SER A 285 -14.43 -31.24 -12.41
CA SER A 285 -15.44 -31.01 -13.44
C SER A 285 -15.85 -32.35 -14.06
N ARG A 286 -17.08 -32.77 -13.81
CA ARG A 286 -17.88 -33.57 -14.75
C ARG A 286 -19.10 -32.73 -15.10
N ILE A 287 -19.18 -32.27 -16.33
CA ILE A 287 -20.09 -32.71 -17.41
C ILE A 287 -19.42 -32.23 -18.71
#